data_AF-A0A9N7CRU1-F1
#
_entry.id   AF-A0A9N7CRU1-F1
#
_cell.length_a   1.000
_cell.length_b   1.000
_cell.length_c   1.000
_cell.angle_alpha   90.00
_cell.angle_beta   90.00
_cell.angle_gamma   90.00
#
_symmetry.space_group_name_H-M   'P 1'
#
loop_
_entity.id
_entity.type
_entity.pdbx_description
1 polymer ?
#
loop_
_entity_poly.entity_id
_entity_poly.type
_entity_poly.pdbx_seq_one_letter_code
_entity_poly.pdbx_strand_id
1 'polypeptide(L)'
;MTETLRLPWADLPPTTPREGEGSSAPTRRPPARRGRRPLSAWPAPAGPLPWQGWHLLVHGPDAGMAAFATEAAGPGLIPWPFDAAQVEEDMFALAIGANTPGSGRGGLSVEGCRILARQFRAAAEARHARLALRSDGACPLDFNRLVPVPDRILHLGATHPDARAWLLANWGVVEAPAQVAPLPGRKAGRRLPRGHRAVVYGFFTRGGTPAPVVRRMEEHYPLLTFRLTGRPLT
;
A
#
# COMPACT_ATOMS: atom_id res chain seq x y z
N MET A 1 0.17 30.65 6.98
CA MET A 1 -0.09 29.61 5.98
C MET A 1 0.39 28.29 6.58
N THR A 2 -0.53 27.46 7.03
CA THR A 2 -0.28 26.21 7.76
C THR A 2 0.16 25.13 6.79
N GLU A 3 1.47 24.91 6.70
CA GLU A 3 2.03 23.68 6.14
C GLU A 3 1.72 22.56 7.13
N THR A 4 0.57 21.90 6.93
CA THR A 4 0.14 20.74 7.68
C THR A 4 1.22 19.67 7.56
N LEU A 5 1.76 19.20 8.70
CA LEU A 5 2.60 18.01 8.80
C LEU A 5 1.96 16.89 7.99
N ARG A 6 2.45 16.66 6.77
CA ARG A 6 2.00 15.56 5.92
C ARG A 6 2.52 14.28 6.56
N LEU A 7 1.61 13.56 7.19
CA LEU A 7 1.91 12.26 7.75
C LEU A 7 2.25 11.31 6.58
N PRO A 8 3.32 10.51 6.64
CA PRO A 8 3.77 9.67 5.52
C PRO A 8 2.74 8.63 5.06
N TRP A 9 1.69 8.42 5.86
CA TRP A 9 0.56 7.56 5.54
C TRP A 9 -0.67 8.31 4.98
N ALA A 10 -0.60 9.63 4.86
CA ALA A 10 -1.64 10.48 4.28
C ALA A 10 -1.56 10.55 2.74
N ASP A 11 -0.52 9.96 2.13
CA ASP A 11 -0.47 9.72 0.69
C ASP A 11 -1.42 8.58 0.35
N LEU A 12 -2.72 8.91 0.33
CA LEU A 12 -3.77 8.04 -0.16
C LEU A 12 -3.62 7.89 -1.68
N PRO A 13 -4.02 6.73 -2.25
CA PRO A 13 -4.16 6.64 -3.70
C PRO A 13 -5.15 7.70 -4.19
N PRO A 14 -5.04 8.13 -5.46
CA PRO A 14 -5.96 9.12 -6.01
C PRO A 14 -7.42 8.70 -5.78
N THR A 15 -8.24 9.62 -5.28
CA THR A 15 -9.70 9.46 -5.20
C THR A 15 -10.23 9.22 -6.62
N THR A 16 -10.98 8.14 -6.87
CA THR A 16 -11.51 7.82 -8.21
C THR A 16 -12.32 8.99 -8.81
N PRO A 17 -11.80 9.74 -9.80
CA PRO A 17 -12.55 10.77 -10.49
C PRO A 17 -13.25 10.17 -11.72
N ARG A 18 -14.38 10.77 -12.11
CA ARG A 18 -14.94 10.62 -13.46
C ARG A 18 -13.95 11.29 -14.43
N GLU A 19 -13.55 10.56 -15.47
CA GLU A 19 -12.45 10.88 -16.38
C GLU A 19 -12.53 12.28 -17.00
N GLY A 20 -11.37 12.95 -17.10
CA GLY A 20 -11.16 14.19 -17.86
C GLY A 20 -9.75 14.79 -17.68
N GLU A 21 -8.83 14.43 -18.59
CA GLU A 21 -7.63 15.11 -19.14
C GLU A 21 -6.73 16.00 -18.23
N GLY A 22 -5.39 16.01 -18.30
CA GLY A 22 -4.45 15.53 -19.32
C GLY A 22 -2.98 15.74 -18.91
N SER A 23 -2.09 15.20 -19.73
CA SER A 23 -0.66 14.93 -19.50
C SER A 23 0.30 16.12 -19.72
N SER A 24 1.49 16.10 -19.11
CA SER A 24 2.68 16.79 -19.64
C SER A 24 3.99 16.05 -19.33
N ALA A 25 4.93 16.12 -20.29
CA ALA A 25 6.15 15.31 -20.42
C ALA A 25 7.40 15.90 -19.70
N PRO A 26 8.47 15.12 -19.46
CA PRO A 26 9.65 15.60 -18.71
C PRO A 26 10.76 16.19 -19.60
N THR A 27 11.41 17.24 -19.08
CA THR A 27 12.54 17.96 -19.71
C THR A 27 13.90 17.37 -19.32
N ARG A 28 14.81 17.22 -20.29
CA ARG A 28 16.20 16.75 -20.11
C ARG A 28 17.09 17.78 -19.38
N ARG A 29 17.99 17.30 -18.51
CA ARG A 29 19.03 18.10 -17.83
C ARG A 29 20.45 17.84 -18.37
N PRO A 30 21.35 18.84 -18.36
CA PRO A 30 22.72 18.72 -18.87
C PRO A 30 23.69 18.08 -17.84
N PRO A 31 24.86 17.58 -18.28
CA PRO A 31 25.78 16.81 -17.44
C PRO A 31 26.68 17.71 -16.57
N ALA A 32 26.94 17.27 -15.32
CA ALA A 32 27.83 17.97 -14.38
C ALA A 32 29.21 17.30 -14.26
N ARG A 33 30.26 18.13 -14.11
CA ARG A 33 31.68 17.76 -13.97
C ARG A 33 32.00 17.10 -12.62
N ARG A 34 33.01 16.22 -12.63
CA ARG A 34 33.48 15.44 -11.48
C ARG A 34 34.29 16.30 -10.49
N GLY A 35 33.80 16.38 -9.27
CA GLY A 35 34.47 16.86 -8.05
C GLY A 35 33.82 16.16 -6.85
N ARG A 36 34.53 16.08 -5.70
CA ARG A 36 34.12 15.30 -4.50
C ARG A 36 32.64 15.47 -4.16
N ARG A 37 31.94 14.35 -3.91
CA ARG A 37 30.48 14.28 -3.69
C ARG A 37 30.07 15.15 -2.49
N PRO A 38 29.31 16.25 -2.68
CA PRO A 38 28.63 16.94 -1.59
C PRO A 38 27.57 16.03 -0.95
N LEU A 39 27.17 16.27 0.30
CA LEU A 39 26.13 15.48 1.00
C LEU A 39 24.78 15.40 0.24
N SER A 40 24.51 16.33 -0.69
CA SER A 40 23.41 16.26 -1.67
C SER A 40 23.52 15.11 -2.69
N ALA A 41 24.65 14.40 -2.71
CA ALA A 41 24.88 13.22 -3.53
C ALA A 41 24.64 11.91 -2.78
N TRP A 42 24.19 11.97 -1.52
CA TRP A 42 23.48 10.86 -0.90
C TRP A 42 22.17 10.66 -1.67
N PRO A 43 21.74 9.42 -1.96
CA PRO A 43 20.44 9.21 -2.56
C PRO A 43 19.41 9.90 -1.68
N ALA A 44 18.64 10.82 -2.26
CA ALA A 44 17.39 11.21 -1.63
C ALA A 44 16.65 9.91 -1.29
N PRO A 45 16.04 9.77 -0.10
CA PRO A 45 15.23 8.60 0.20
C PRO A 45 14.30 8.40 -0.99
N ALA A 46 14.32 7.19 -1.57
CA ALA A 46 13.52 6.90 -2.75
C ALA A 46 12.10 7.35 -2.44
N GLY A 47 11.59 8.31 -3.22
CA GLY A 47 10.24 8.82 -3.02
C GLY A 47 9.24 7.65 -3.01
N PRO A 48 8.05 7.84 -2.40
CA PRO A 48 7.07 6.77 -2.33
C PRO A 48 6.82 6.21 -3.74
N LEU A 49 6.81 4.88 -3.84
CA LEU A 49 6.59 4.21 -5.13
C LEU A 49 5.28 4.72 -5.73
N PRO A 50 5.24 4.99 -7.05
CA PRO A 50 4.03 5.49 -7.67
C PRO A 50 2.90 4.48 -7.49
N TRP A 51 1.70 5.02 -7.31
CA TRP A 51 0.50 4.21 -7.34
C TRP A 51 0.34 3.58 -8.73
N GLN A 52 -0.23 2.39 -8.77
CA GLN A 52 -0.61 1.69 -10.00
C GLN A 52 -2.01 1.11 -9.79
N GLY A 53 -2.94 1.44 -10.69
CA GLY A 53 -4.29 0.89 -10.67
C GLY A 53 -4.35 -0.49 -11.33
N TRP A 54 -5.21 -1.35 -10.83
CA TRP A 54 -5.42 -2.70 -11.33
C TRP A 54 -6.89 -3.05 -11.42
N HIS A 55 -7.22 -3.88 -12.42
CA HIS A 55 -8.44 -4.66 -12.44
C HIS A 55 -8.12 -6.14 -12.41
N LEU A 56 -8.79 -6.88 -11.52
CA LEU A 56 -8.77 -8.33 -11.49
C LEU A 56 -10.15 -8.86 -11.87
N LEU A 57 -10.26 -9.43 -13.06
CA LEU A 57 -11.43 -10.20 -13.47
C LEU A 57 -11.29 -11.63 -12.94
N VAL A 58 -12.32 -12.09 -12.23
CA VAL A 58 -12.45 -13.48 -11.77
C VAL A 58 -13.75 -14.05 -12.33
N HIS A 59 -13.69 -15.22 -12.95
CA HIS A 59 -14.90 -15.89 -13.44
C HIS A 59 -14.79 -17.41 -13.35
N GLY A 60 -15.93 -18.07 -13.17
CA GLY A 60 -16.00 -19.53 -13.07
C GLY A 60 -17.35 -20.00 -12.53
N PRO A 61 -17.45 -21.29 -12.14
CA PRO A 61 -18.67 -21.86 -11.57
C PRO A 61 -19.13 -21.13 -10.30
N ASP A 62 -20.44 -21.02 -10.11
CA ASP A 62 -21.04 -20.23 -9.01
C ASP A 62 -20.57 -20.69 -7.62
N ALA A 63 -20.45 -22.01 -7.40
CA ALA A 63 -19.98 -22.56 -6.14
C ALA A 63 -18.52 -22.17 -5.84
N GLY A 64 -17.63 -22.29 -6.84
CA GLY A 64 -16.23 -21.89 -6.70
C GLY A 64 -16.09 -20.39 -6.47
N MET A 65 -16.89 -19.59 -7.19
CA MET A 65 -16.93 -18.15 -7.00
C MET A 65 -17.47 -17.74 -5.62
N ALA A 66 -18.31 -18.55 -4.97
CA ALA A 66 -18.82 -18.27 -3.63
C ALA A 66 -17.76 -18.59 -2.57
N ALA A 67 -17.11 -19.75 -2.68
CA ALA A 67 -15.99 -20.11 -1.82
C ALA A 67 -14.87 -19.07 -1.89
N PHE A 68 -14.47 -18.67 -3.10
CA PHE A 68 -13.48 -17.62 -3.32
C PHE A 68 -13.89 -16.30 -2.66
N ALA A 69 -15.13 -15.83 -2.88
CA ALA A 69 -15.57 -14.56 -2.32
C ALA A 69 -15.59 -14.57 -0.78
N THR A 70 -15.95 -15.69 -0.16
CA THR A 70 -15.94 -15.85 1.30
C THR A 70 -14.52 -15.89 1.85
N GLU A 71 -13.60 -16.61 1.18
CA GLU A 71 -12.20 -16.68 1.63
C GLU A 71 -11.50 -15.34 1.45
N ALA A 72 -11.64 -14.70 0.29
CA ALA A 72 -11.00 -13.44 -0.05
C ALA A 72 -11.50 -12.25 0.80
N ALA A 73 -12.67 -12.35 1.42
CA ALA A 73 -13.20 -11.31 2.28
C ALA A 73 -12.42 -11.22 3.61
N GLY A 74 -12.00 -10.01 3.99
CA GLY A 74 -11.23 -9.79 5.21
C GLY A 74 -11.08 -8.31 5.59
N PRO A 75 -10.23 -7.99 6.56
CA PRO A 75 -9.98 -6.61 7.02
C PRO A 75 -9.27 -5.71 5.99
N GLY A 76 -8.61 -6.29 4.99
CA GLY A 76 -7.88 -5.58 3.94
C GLY A 76 -6.58 -4.93 4.42
N LEU A 77 -5.93 -5.54 5.40
CA LEU A 77 -4.68 -5.07 5.98
C LEU A 77 -3.80 -6.24 6.41
N ILE A 78 -2.49 -5.99 6.49
CA ILE A 78 -1.57 -6.91 7.14
C ILE A 78 -1.58 -6.58 8.64
N PRO A 79 -1.82 -7.56 9.53
CA PRO A 79 -1.90 -7.35 10.97
C PRO A 79 -0.50 -7.20 11.59
N TRP A 80 0.25 -6.18 11.16
CA TRP A 80 1.53 -5.87 11.76
C TRP A 80 1.38 -5.57 13.26
N PRO A 81 2.26 -6.11 14.11
CA PRO A 81 2.37 -5.67 15.50
C PRO A 81 2.61 -4.16 15.56
N PHE A 82 2.08 -3.54 16.60
CA PHE A 82 2.23 -2.10 16.84
C PHE A 82 2.95 -1.87 18.16
N ASP A 83 4.14 -1.30 18.07
CA ASP A 83 4.93 -0.86 19.22
C ASP A 83 4.86 0.66 19.33
N ALA A 84 4.07 1.13 20.28
CA ALA A 84 3.88 2.56 20.50
C ALA A 84 5.14 3.26 21.02
N ALA A 85 5.97 2.57 21.81
CA ALA A 85 7.18 3.12 22.38
C ALA A 85 8.23 3.35 21.28
N GLN A 86 8.40 2.36 20.40
CA GLN A 86 9.30 2.49 19.25
C GLN A 86 8.86 3.63 18.33
N VAL A 87 7.54 3.80 18.10
CA VAL A 87 7.00 4.91 17.31
C VAL A 87 7.33 6.28 17.92
N GLU A 88 7.25 6.43 19.25
CA GLU A 88 7.65 7.67 19.93
C GLU A 88 9.15 7.92 19.77
N GLU A 89 9.98 6.91 19.97
CA GLU A 89 11.44 7.02 19.86
C GLU A 89 11.88 7.39 18.43
N ASP A 90 11.36 6.69 17.42
CA ASP A 90 11.67 6.96 16.01
C ASP A 90 11.29 8.39 15.62
N MET A 91 10.11 8.86 16.05
CA MET A 91 9.69 10.24 15.77
C MET A 91 10.55 11.26 16.51
N PHE A 92 10.92 10.98 17.76
CA PHE A 92 11.82 11.86 18.50
C PHE A 92 13.19 11.98 17.80
N ALA A 93 13.76 10.85 17.38
CA ALA A 93 15.03 10.80 16.65
C ALA A 93 14.95 11.57 15.32
N LEU A 94 13.86 11.39 14.56
CA LEU A 94 13.60 12.13 13.32
C LEU A 94 13.48 13.65 13.58
N ALA A 95 12.72 14.04 14.60
CA ALA A 95 12.50 15.46 14.93
C ALA A 95 13.79 16.16 15.36
N ILE A 96 14.65 15.49 16.12
CA ILE A 96 15.97 16.00 16.49
C ILE A 96 16.91 16.05 15.27
N GLY A 97 16.95 14.99 14.46
CA GLY A 97 17.80 14.94 13.27
C GLY A 97 17.44 16.02 12.23
N ALA A 98 16.16 16.36 12.12
CA ALA A 98 15.66 17.43 11.25
C ALA A 98 16.00 18.84 11.76
N ASN A 99 16.34 19.00 13.04
CA ASN A 99 16.81 20.26 13.62
C ASN A 99 18.31 20.48 13.32
N THR A 100 18.67 20.62 12.04
CA THR A 100 20.06 20.94 11.66
C THR A 100 20.33 22.45 11.82
N PRO A 101 21.42 22.86 12.51
CA PRO A 101 21.80 24.27 12.61
C PRO A 101 22.12 24.83 11.22
N GLY A 102 21.35 25.84 10.77
CA GLY A 102 21.51 26.46 9.45
C GLY A 102 20.23 26.49 8.60
N SER A 103 19.20 25.72 8.99
CA SER A 103 17.83 25.98 8.56
C SER A 103 17.38 27.29 9.21
N GLY A 104 17.21 28.36 8.42
CA GLY A 104 16.79 29.69 8.90
C GLY A 104 15.38 29.76 9.54
N ARG A 105 14.71 28.61 9.73
CA ARG A 105 13.51 28.48 10.58
C ARG A 105 13.94 27.89 11.92
N GLY A 106 13.66 28.59 13.02
CA GLY A 106 13.95 28.15 14.38
C GLY A 106 13.49 26.71 14.60
N GLY A 107 14.45 25.80 14.80
CA GLY A 107 14.18 24.39 15.05
C GLY A 107 13.40 24.19 16.35
N LEU A 108 12.73 23.05 16.48
CA LEU A 108 12.04 22.68 17.72
C LEU A 108 13.06 22.54 18.85
N SER A 109 12.72 22.98 20.07
CA SER A 109 13.50 22.62 21.25
C SER A 109 13.45 21.10 21.48
N VAL A 110 14.39 20.55 22.25
CA VAL A 110 14.37 19.13 22.63
C VAL A 110 13.02 18.75 23.27
N GLU A 111 12.48 19.62 24.12
CA GLU A 111 11.17 19.41 24.73
C GLU A 111 10.04 19.47 23.68
N GLY A 112 10.14 20.39 22.70
CA GLY A 112 9.23 20.43 21.55
C GLY A 112 9.26 19.13 20.73
N CYS A 113 10.43 18.54 20.51
CA CYS A 113 10.57 17.24 19.85
C CYS A 113 9.89 16.12 20.64
N ARG A 114 10.01 16.10 21.97
CA ARG A 114 9.33 15.10 22.83
C ARG A 114 7.82 15.24 22.78
N ILE A 115 7.30 16.47 22.87
CA ILE A 115 5.87 16.75 22.77
C ILE A 115 5.34 16.25 21.42
N LEU A 116 6.04 16.56 20.33
CA LEU A 116 5.67 16.10 19.00
C LEU A 116 5.65 14.57 18.90
N ALA A 117 6.69 13.89 19.43
CA ALA A 117 6.78 12.44 19.43
C ALA A 117 5.61 11.79 20.18
N ARG A 118 5.24 12.31 21.36
CA ARG A 118 4.09 11.84 22.14
C ARG A 118 2.76 12.05 21.42
N GLN A 119 2.58 13.20 20.79
CA GLN A 119 1.38 13.48 19.98
C GLN A 119 1.28 12.50 18.80
N PHE A 120 2.41 12.20 18.15
CA PHE A 120 2.45 11.23 17.07
C PHE A 120 2.15 9.81 17.54
N ARG A 121 2.71 9.38 18.69
CA ARG A 121 2.38 8.09 19.31
C ARG A 121 0.88 7.96 19.57
N ALA A 122 0.27 8.95 20.22
CA ALA A 122 -1.16 8.93 20.52
C ALA A 122 -2.02 8.84 19.24
N ALA A 123 -1.64 9.58 18.19
CA ALA A 123 -2.32 9.50 16.89
C ALA A 123 -2.14 8.14 16.22
N ALA A 124 -0.96 7.55 16.31
CA ALA A 124 -0.64 6.23 15.76
C ALA A 124 -1.38 5.10 16.50
N GLU A 125 -1.42 5.13 17.84
CA GLU A 125 -2.21 4.23 18.69
C GLU A 125 -3.70 4.28 18.32
N ALA A 126 -4.28 5.48 18.25
CA ALA A 126 -5.69 5.66 17.89
C ALA A 126 -5.99 5.13 16.48
N ARG A 127 -5.05 5.30 15.54
CA ARG A 127 -5.18 4.73 14.19
C ARG A 127 -5.08 3.21 14.21
N HIS A 128 -4.12 2.64 14.93
CA HIS A 128 -3.95 1.20 15.03
C HIS A 128 -5.18 0.54 15.66
N ALA A 129 -5.70 1.09 16.76
CA ALA A 129 -6.93 0.62 17.39
C ALA A 129 -8.13 0.64 16.41
N ARG A 130 -8.28 1.71 15.62
CA ARG A 130 -9.33 1.77 14.59
C ARG A 130 -9.17 0.69 13.52
N LEU A 131 -7.93 0.41 13.10
CA LEU A 131 -7.65 -0.61 12.10
C LEU A 131 -7.87 -2.02 12.63
N ALA A 132 -7.54 -2.27 13.90
CA ALA A 132 -7.78 -3.54 14.58
C ALA A 132 -9.28 -3.87 14.71
N LEU A 133 -10.15 -2.86 14.74
CA LEU A 133 -11.61 -3.03 14.80
C LEU A 133 -12.27 -3.27 13.44
N ARG A 134 -11.51 -3.35 12.33
CA ARG A 134 -12.08 -3.65 11.02
C ARG A 134 -12.66 -5.06 11.00
N SER A 135 -13.94 -5.17 10.65
CA SER A 135 -14.63 -6.43 10.54
C SER A 135 -14.13 -7.27 9.36
N ASP A 136 -14.27 -8.58 9.49
CA ASP A 136 -14.19 -9.48 8.35
C ASP A 136 -15.22 -9.05 7.28
N GLY A 137 -14.78 -8.95 6.03
CA GLY A 137 -15.59 -8.44 4.91
C GLY A 137 -15.51 -6.94 4.65
N ALA A 138 -14.75 -6.16 5.43
CA ALA A 138 -14.49 -4.75 5.12
C ALA A 138 -13.73 -4.55 3.79
N CYS A 139 -12.98 -5.57 3.37
CA CYS A 139 -12.28 -5.64 2.10
C CYS A 139 -12.76 -6.89 1.34
N PRO A 140 -13.23 -6.74 0.09
CA PRO A 140 -13.77 -7.85 -0.69
C PRO A 140 -12.70 -8.68 -1.41
N LEU A 141 -11.43 -8.24 -1.37
CA LEU A 141 -10.26 -8.96 -1.90
C LEU A 141 -9.04 -8.64 -1.01
N ASP A 142 -8.91 -9.37 0.08
CA ASP A 142 -7.82 -9.25 1.05
C ASP A 142 -6.69 -10.25 0.73
N PHE A 143 -5.53 -9.71 0.38
CA PHE A 143 -4.35 -10.53 0.07
C PHE A 143 -3.88 -11.35 1.27
N ASN A 144 -4.05 -10.88 2.51
CA ASN A 144 -3.64 -11.63 3.69
C ASN A 144 -4.55 -12.81 4.00
N ARG A 145 -5.80 -12.79 3.49
CA ARG A 145 -6.69 -13.96 3.59
C ARG A 145 -6.31 -15.05 2.58
N LEU A 146 -5.89 -14.64 1.39
CA LEU A 146 -5.55 -15.53 0.27
C LEU A 146 -4.11 -16.07 0.34
N VAL A 147 -3.17 -15.22 0.75
CA VAL A 147 -1.75 -15.55 0.90
C VAL A 147 -1.27 -14.97 2.23
N PRO A 148 -1.55 -15.65 3.36
CA PRO A 148 -1.27 -15.13 4.69
C PRO A 148 0.21 -14.84 4.91
N VAL A 149 0.50 -13.69 5.52
CA VAL A 149 1.83 -13.37 6.02
C VAL A 149 2.10 -14.24 7.25
N PRO A 150 3.17 -15.08 7.27
CA PRO A 150 3.47 -15.93 8.40
C PRO A 150 3.82 -15.13 9.65
N ASP A 151 3.48 -15.65 10.84
CA ASP A 151 3.76 -14.98 12.13
C ASP A 151 5.21 -14.56 12.27
N ARG A 152 6.17 -15.42 11.90
CA ARG A 152 7.61 -15.10 11.96
C ARG A 152 7.98 -13.86 11.14
N ILE A 153 7.24 -13.55 10.07
CA ILE A 153 7.42 -12.36 9.25
C ILE A 153 6.67 -11.19 9.88
N LEU A 154 5.44 -11.40 10.39
CA LEU A 154 4.67 -10.36 11.08
C LEU A 154 5.45 -9.75 12.25
N HIS A 155 6.12 -10.56 13.06
CA HIS A 155 6.91 -10.11 14.21
C HIS A 155 8.10 -9.20 13.84
N LEU A 156 8.57 -9.24 12.59
CA LEU A 156 9.65 -8.36 12.13
C LEU A 156 9.16 -6.90 11.91
N GLY A 157 7.86 -6.73 11.68
CA GLY A 157 7.26 -5.42 11.39
C GLY A 157 7.37 -4.99 9.92
N ALA A 158 6.55 -4.00 9.55
CA ALA A 158 6.31 -3.60 8.17
C ALA A 158 7.56 -3.06 7.43
N THR A 159 8.51 -2.47 8.16
CA THR A 159 9.68 -1.80 7.58
C THR A 159 10.89 -2.72 7.46
N HIS A 160 10.86 -3.91 8.09
CA HIS A 160 12.00 -4.83 8.11
C HIS A 160 12.32 -5.35 6.70
N PRO A 161 13.60 -5.41 6.30
CA PRO A 161 14.00 -5.82 4.96
C PRO A 161 13.48 -7.21 4.58
N ASP A 162 13.56 -8.19 5.50
CA ASP A 162 13.08 -9.55 5.23
C ASP A 162 11.55 -9.63 5.10
N ALA A 163 10.80 -8.80 5.84
CA ALA A 163 9.37 -8.71 5.67
C ALA A 163 9.00 -8.17 4.29
N ARG A 164 9.69 -7.10 3.86
CA ARG A 164 9.53 -6.53 2.51
C ARG A 164 9.93 -7.52 1.42
N ALA A 165 11.02 -8.26 1.61
CA ALA A 165 11.46 -9.29 0.67
C ALA A 165 10.45 -10.43 0.56
N TRP A 166 9.88 -10.87 1.69
CA TRP A 166 8.82 -11.87 1.70
C TRP A 166 7.58 -11.40 0.94
N LEU A 167 7.13 -10.16 1.17
CA LEU A 167 5.98 -9.58 0.48
C LEU A 167 6.24 -9.44 -1.02
N LEU A 168 7.43 -8.99 -1.44
CA LEU A 168 7.78 -8.95 -2.86
C LEU A 168 7.75 -10.34 -3.50
N ALA A 169 8.29 -11.36 -2.82
CA ALA A 169 8.33 -12.71 -3.36
C ALA A 169 6.94 -13.38 -3.45
N ASN A 170 6.08 -13.14 -2.46
CA ASN A 170 4.80 -13.85 -2.32
C ASN A 170 3.61 -13.03 -2.83
N TRP A 171 3.69 -11.70 -2.75
CA TRP A 171 2.63 -10.79 -3.18
C TRP A 171 3.02 -9.96 -4.40
N GLY A 172 4.30 -9.80 -4.72
CA GLY A 172 4.78 -8.94 -5.82
C GLY A 172 4.79 -7.44 -5.48
N VAL A 173 4.35 -7.08 -4.27
CA VAL A 173 4.20 -5.72 -3.74
C VAL A 173 4.60 -5.70 -2.27
N VAL A 174 4.95 -4.55 -1.70
CA VAL A 174 5.42 -4.43 -0.30
C VAL A 174 4.35 -3.94 0.68
N GLU A 175 3.16 -3.62 0.18
CA GLU A 175 2.04 -3.08 0.97
C GLU A 175 0.74 -3.78 0.56
N ALA A 176 -0.24 -3.80 1.47
CA ALA A 176 -1.58 -4.29 1.14
C ALA A 176 -2.23 -3.39 0.07
N PRO A 177 -3.07 -3.96 -0.82
CA PRO A 177 -3.80 -3.17 -1.81
C PRO A 177 -4.70 -2.12 -1.15
N ALA A 178 -4.77 -0.95 -1.78
CA ALA A 178 -5.61 0.15 -1.32
C ALA A 178 -6.88 0.28 -2.16
N GLN A 179 -7.95 0.80 -1.54
CA GLN A 179 -9.26 1.05 -2.15
C GLN A 179 -9.82 -0.14 -2.96
N VAL A 180 -9.74 -1.32 -2.36
CA VAL A 180 -10.24 -2.55 -2.97
C VAL A 180 -11.78 -2.53 -3.01
N ALA A 181 -12.36 -2.66 -4.20
CA ALA A 181 -13.82 -2.71 -4.36
C ALA A 181 -14.23 -3.57 -5.56
N PRO A 182 -15.41 -4.21 -5.53
CA PRO A 182 -16.02 -4.74 -6.75
C PRO A 182 -16.41 -3.58 -7.68
N LEU A 183 -16.28 -3.79 -8.98
CA LEU A 183 -16.69 -2.87 -10.03
C LEU A 183 -17.96 -3.39 -10.69
N PRO A 184 -19.16 -3.04 -10.17
CA PRO A 184 -20.42 -3.51 -10.74
C PRO A 184 -20.56 -3.04 -12.19
N GLY A 185 -21.19 -3.87 -13.02
CA GLY A 185 -21.43 -3.57 -14.44
C GLY A 185 -20.28 -3.92 -15.38
N ARG A 186 -19.05 -4.15 -14.90
CA ARG A 186 -17.99 -4.74 -15.73
C ARG A 186 -18.21 -6.24 -15.89
N LYS A 187 -18.16 -6.71 -17.14
CA LYS A 187 -18.43 -8.11 -17.52
C LYS A 187 -17.17 -8.75 -18.10
N ALA A 188 -17.14 -10.09 -18.14
CA ALA A 188 -16.06 -10.88 -18.75
C ALA A 188 -15.93 -10.69 -20.29
N GLY A 189 -16.68 -9.77 -20.91
CA GLY A 189 -16.67 -9.50 -22.36
C GLY A 189 -17.33 -10.57 -23.24
N ARG A 190 -17.53 -11.78 -22.71
CA ARG A 190 -18.20 -12.91 -23.40
C ARG A 190 -19.35 -13.48 -22.57
N ARG A 191 -20.28 -14.17 -23.23
CA ARG A 191 -21.34 -14.93 -22.55
C ARG A 191 -20.71 -16.09 -21.79
N LEU A 192 -21.00 -16.20 -20.50
CA LEU A 192 -20.53 -17.30 -19.66
C LEU A 192 -21.45 -18.52 -19.79
N PRO A 193 -20.94 -19.74 -19.54
CA PRO A 193 -21.78 -20.93 -19.45
C PRO A 193 -22.84 -20.81 -18.34
N ARG A 194 -23.86 -21.66 -18.39
CA ARG A 194 -24.87 -21.72 -17.32
C ARG A 194 -24.21 -22.08 -15.99
N GLY A 195 -24.67 -21.46 -14.89
CA GLY A 195 -24.12 -21.68 -13.55
C GLY A 195 -22.71 -21.10 -13.35
N HIS A 196 -22.29 -20.17 -14.20
CA HIS A 196 -21.04 -19.42 -14.05
C HIS A 196 -21.34 -17.93 -13.88
N ARG A 197 -20.47 -17.27 -13.11
CA ARG A 197 -20.52 -15.82 -12.90
C ARG A 197 -19.13 -15.20 -13.02
N ALA A 198 -19.12 -13.87 -13.12
CA ALA A 198 -17.90 -13.06 -13.14
C ALA A 198 -18.02 -11.88 -12.17
N VAL A 199 -16.89 -11.49 -11.61
CA VAL A 199 -16.72 -10.25 -10.84
C VAL A 199 -15.44 -9.58 -11.29
N VAL A 200 -15.40 -8.25 -11.26
CA VAL A 200 -14.19 -7.48 -11.48
C VAL A 200 -13.90 -6.70 -10.22
N TYR A 201 -12.69 -6.83 -9.68
CA TYR A 201 -12.21 -6.00 -8.58
C TYR A 201 -11.34 -4.87 -9.12
N GLY A 202 -11.51 -3.67 -8.58
CA GLY A 202 -10.60 -2.54 -8.76
C GLY A 202 -9.83 -2.30 -7.48
N PHE A 203 -8.53 -2.01 -7.59
CA PHE A 203 -7.67 -1.68 -6.45
C PHE A 203 -6.38 -1.00 -6.93
N PHE A 204 -5.61 -0.48 -5.96
CA PHE A 204 -4.31 0.13 -6.21
C PHE A 204 -3.20 -0.57 -5.45
N THR A 205 -2.02 -0.64 -6.04
CA THR A 205 -0.79 -1.05 -5.35
C THR A 205 0.27 0.05 -5.45
N ARG A 206 1.21 0.08 -4.50
CA ARG A 206 2.40 0.93 -4.56
C ARG A 206 3.56 0.18 -5.17
N GLY A 207 3.83 0.49 -6.44
CA GLY A 207 4.83 -0.24 -7.24
C GLY A 207 4.52 -1.73 -7.37
N GLY A 208 5.23 -2.38 -8.28
CA GLY A 208 5.11 -3.82 -8.50
C GLY A 208 3.77 -4.27 -9.09
N THR A 209 3.73 -5.54 -9.48
CA THR A 209 2.55 -6.20 -10.03
C THR A 209 2.17 -7.35 -9.08
N PRO A 210 0.90 -7.46 -8.65
CA PRO A 210 0.47 -8.49 -7.71
C PRO A 210 0.33 -9.90 -8.36
N ALA A 211 1.10 -10.18 -9.40
CA ALA A 211 1.06 -11.44 -10.14
C ALA A 211 1.30 -12.69 -9.27
N PRO A 212 2.20 -12.67 -8.25
CA PRO A 212 2.36 -13.81 -7.35
C PRO A 212 1.07 -14.20 -6.62
N VAL A 213 0.27 -13.23 -6.16
CA VAL A 213 -1.04 -13.52 -5.52
C VAL A 213 -2.01 -14.14 -6.53
N VAL A 214 -2.03 -13.63 -7.76
CA VAL A 214 -2.88 -14.17 -8.82
C VAL A 214 -2.54 -15.63 -9.13
N ARG A 215 -1.26 -15.95 -9.24
CA ARG A 215 -0.81 -17.33 -9.45
C ARG A 215 -1.22 -18.25 -8.28
N ARG A 216 -1.11 -17.79 -7.03
CA ARG A 216 -1.59 -18.56 -5.86
C ARG A 216 -3.10 -18.81 -5.91
N MET A 217 -3.88 -17.81 -6.34
CA MET A 217 -5.32 -17.98 -6.52
C MET A 217 -5.64 -18.98 -7.64
N GLU A 218 -4.90 -18.96 -8.74
CA GLU A 218 -5.04 -19.94 -9.83
C GLU A 218 -4.71 -21.37 -9.38
N GLU A 219 -3.68 -21.54 -8.55
CA GLU A 219 -3.29 -22.82 -7.94
C GLU A 219 -4.37 -23.34 -6.98
N HIS A 220 -4.92 -22.48 -6.12
CA HIS A 220 -5.91 -22.85 -5.10
C HIS A 220 -7.32 -23.04 -5.66
N TYR A 221 -7.66 -22.30 -6.72
CA TYR A 221 -8.96 -22.34 -7.39
C TYR A 221 -8.84 -22.74 -8.87
N PRO A 222 -8.53 -24.01 -9.18
CA PRO A 222 -8.22 -24.45 -10.55
C PRO A 222 -9.42 -24.37 -11.52
N LEU A 223 -10.65 -24.30 -11.00
CA LEU A 223 -11.87 -24.13 -11.81
C LEU A 223 -12.22 -22.65 -12.07
N LEU A 224 -11.52 -21.71 -11.44
CA LEU A 224 -11.69 -20.29 -11.66
C LEU A 224 -10.62 -19.78 -12.62
N THR A 225 -10.97 -18.75 -13.38
CA THR A 225 -10.03 -18.03 -14.23
C THR A 225 -9.82 -16.65 -13.68
N PHE A 226 -8.55 -16.25 -13.57
CA PHE A 226 -8.14 -14.93 -13.10
C PHE A 226 -7.49 -14.17 -14.25
N ARG A 227 -7.78 -12.88 -14.38
CA ARG A 227 -7.13 -12.00 -15.35
C ARG A 227 -6.85 -10.65 -14.72
N LEU A 228 -5.57 -10.38 -14.54
CA LEU A 228 -5.07 -9.12 -14.01
C LEU A 228 -4.72 -8.16 -15.16
N THR A 229 -5.23 -6.94 -15.11
CA THR A 229 -4.94 -5.90 -16.09
C THR A 229 -4.56 -4.59 -15.39
N GLY A 230 -3.45 -3.97 -15.81
CA GLY A 230 -3.02 -2.67 -15.29
C GLY A 230 -3.84 -1.53 -15.88
N ARG A 231 -4.11 -0.50 -15.08
CA ARG A 231 -4.80 0.72 -15.51
C ARG A 231 -3.88 1.93 -15.32
N PRO A 232 -3.70 2.79 -16.35
CA PRO A 232 -3.02 4.07 -16.14
C PRO A 232 -3.79 4.92 -15.12
N LEU A 233 -3.05 5.63 -14.27
CA LEU A 233 -3.61 6.67 -13.40
C LEU A 233 -3.81 7.92 -14.25
N THR A 234 -4.99 8.03 -14.86
CA THR A 234 -5.43 9.24 -15.56
C THR A 234 -6.09 10.20 -14.60
#